data_AF-A0A817S2X0-F1
#
_entry.id   AF-A0A817S2X0-F1
#
_cell.length_a   1.000
_cell.length_b   1.000
_cell.length_c   1.000
_cell.angle_alpha   90.00
_cell.angle_beta   90.00
_cell.angle_gamma   90.00
#
_symmetry.space_group_name_H-M   'P 1'
#
loop_
_entity.id
_entity.type
_entity.pdbx_description
1 polymer ?
#
loop_
_entity_poly.entity_id
_entity_poly.type
_entity_poly.pdbx_seq_one_letter_code
_entity_poly.pdbx_strand_id
1 'polypeptide(L)'
;MLSNLTLQGIEGISKVYMIRSIFDDTLKKIQINHNGEIEKISEWILKTDGTALKKVLSTKNVDSHRTYTNDVVEIFDVLGIEAVRKAIEREMNYVISFDGTYINYRHLALLCDVMTTKEHLMPLKRRTINKQDIGPIMRCSFEKTVDALIEAASHSEYDSLKGVYEKILLGQLAKIGTGSFDLLLDVKKHSSSVKLRENNDEKASSSSPIISTYSIPSSPSYCSTTTLAHVA
;
A
#
# COMPACT_ATOMS: atom_id res chain seq x y z
N MET A 1 -7.71 -14.25 -46.32
CA MET A 1 -8.29 -15.59 -46.03
C MET A 1 -7.31 -16.48 -45.27
N LEU A 2 -6.01 -16.50 -45.61
CA LEU A 2 -4.98 -17.29 -44.90
C LEU A 2 -4.62 -16.79 -43.47
N SER A 3 -4.85 -15.52 -43.17
CA SER A 3 -4.50 -14.90 -41.87
C SER A 3 -5.40 -15.31 -40.70
N ASN A 4 -6.61 -15.84 -40.96
CA ASN A 4 -7.63 -16.07 -39.94
C ASN A 4 -7.87 -17.56 -39.66
N LEU A 5 -7.01 -18.45 -40.17
CA LEU A 5 -7.16 -19.89 -40.00
C LEU A 5 -6.16 -20.40 -38.96
N THR A 6 -6.66 -20.85 -37.80
CA THR A 6 -5.87 -21.44 -36.73
C THR A 6 -5.87 -22.96 -36.85
N LEU A 7 -4.71 -23.55 -37.15
CA LEU A 7 -4.58 -25.01 -37.29
C LEU A 7 -4.55 -25.71 -35.93
N GLN A 8 -3.67 -25.25 -35.04
CA GLN A 8 -3.53 -25.71 -33.65
C GLN A 8 -2.93 -24.60 -32.79
N GLY A 9 -3.17 -24.66 -31.49
CA GLY A 9 -2.62 -23.73 -30.50
C GLY A 9 -3.67 -22.78 -29.93
N ILE A 10 -3.19 -21.89 -29.05
CA ILE A 10 -4.01 -20.91 -28.36
C ILE A 10 -3.73 -19.54 -28.99
N GLU A 11 -4.78 -18.86 -29.42
CA GLU A 11 -4.70 -17.49 -29.90
C GLU A 11 -4.11 -16.57 -28.81
N GLY A 12 -3.18 -15.70 -29.20
CA GLY A 12 -2.47 -14.80 -28.29
C GLY A 12 -1.06 -15.29 -27.92
N ILE A 13 -0.76 -16.58 -28.12
CA ILE A 13 0.59 -17.13 -27.92
C ILE A 13 1.25 -17.35 -29.28
N SER A 14 2.38 -16.67 -29.51
CA SER A 14 3.11 -16.71 -30.77
C SER A 14 4.19 -17.79 -30.81
N LYS A 15 4.96 -17.93 -29.72
CA LYS A 15 6.07 -18.88 -29.58
C LYS A 15 6.06 -19.51 -28.21
N VAL A 16 6.54 -20.73 -28.12
CA VAL A 16 6.70 -21.46 -26.87
C VAL A 16 8.10 -22.06 -26.81
N TYR A 17 8.82 -21.77 -25.74
CA TYR A 17 10.14 -22.29 -25.46
C TYR A 17 10.05 -23.30 -24.33
N MET A 18 10.69 -24.45 -24.51
CA MET A 18 10.83 -25.45 -23.47
C MET A 18 12.15 -25.22 -22.73
N ILE A 19 12.07 -24.98 -21.43
CA ILE A 19 13.23 -24.71 -20.57
C ILE A 19 13.25 -25.77 -19.48
N ARG A 20 14.43 -26.36 -19.24
CA ARG A 20 14.66 -27.21 -18.08
C ARG A 20 15.14 -26.35 -16.93
N SER A 21 14.54 -26.50 -15.75
CA SER A 21 14.82 -25.67 -14.55
C SER A 21 16.19 -25.95 -13.90
N ILE A 22 17.25 -26.17 -14.68
CA ILE A 22 18.59 -26.55 -14.18
C ILE A 22 19.29 -25.35 -13.54
N PHE A 23 19.25 -24.20 -14.23
CA PHE A 23 20.04 -23.02 -13.89
C PHE A 23 19.37 -22.09 -12.87
N ASP A 24 18.05 -22.18 -12.74
CA ASP A 24 17.28 -21.31 -11.85
C ASP A 24 16.65 -22.14 -10.72
N ASP A 25 17.19 -21.96 -9.52
CA ASP A 25 16.75 -22.65 -8.32
C ASP A 25 15.33 -22.25 -7.90
N THR A 26 14.82 -21.09 -8.34
CA THR A 26 13.46 -20.63 -8.04
C THR A 26 12.40 -21.37 -8.84
N LEU A 27 12.79 -21.92 -10.00
CA LEU A 27 11.92 -22.64 -10.92
C LEU A 27 11.85 -24.14 -10.62
N LYS A 28 12.72 -24.67 -9.76
CA LYS A 28 12.70 -26.09 -9.38
C LYS A 28 11.48 -26.41 -8.53
N LYS A 29 10.89 -27.57 -8.76
CA LYS A 29 9.82 -28.08 -7.92
C LYS A 29 10.39 -28.51 -6.58
N ILE A 30 9.85 -27.95 -5.50
CA ILE A 30 10.22 -28.32 -4.14
C ILE A 30 9.32 -29.49 -3.72
N GLN A 31 9.90 -30.63 -3.36
CA GLN A 31 9.19 -31.77 -2.79
C GLN A 31 9.80 -32.15 -1.44
N ILE A 32 8.93 -32.55 -0.51
CA ILE A 32 9.35 -33.03 0.81
C ILE A 32 9.32 -34.56 0.76
N ASN A 33 10.46 -35.19 0.99
CA ASN A 33 10.56 -36.64 1.05
C ASN A 33 9.84 -37.22 2.27
N HIS A 34 9.60 -38.54 2.26
CA HIS A 34 9.10 -39.26 3.42
C HIS A 34 9.99 -39.11 4.68
N ASN A 35 11.27 -38.77 4.49
CA ASN A 35 12.23 -38.51 5.55
C ASN A 35 12.20 -37.06 6.08
N GLY A 36 11.34 -36.19 5.53
CA GLY A 36 11.24 -34.77 5.90
C GLY A 36 12.28 -33.86 5.24
N GLU A 37 13.15 -34.40 4.37
CA GLU A 37 14.15 -33.62 3.63
C GLU A 37 13.52 -32.88 2.44
N ILE A 38 14.02 -31.66 2.18
CA ILE A 38 13.57 -30.82 1.07
C ILE A 38 14.42 -31.13 -0.17
N GLU A 39 13.83 -31.80 -1.14
CA GLU A 39 14.45 -32.06 -2.43
C GLU A 39 13.97 -31.07 -3.49
N LYS A 40 14.93 -30.56 -4.29
CA LYS A 40 14.66 -29.71 -5.45
C LYS A 40 14.74 -30.54 -6.73
N ILE A 41 13.60 -30.80 -7.36
CA ILE A 41 13.52 -31.61 -8.57
C ILE A 41 13.50 -30.71 -9.79
N SER A 42 14.34 -31.04 -10.78
CA SER A 42 14.34 -30.34 -12.07
C SER A 42 13.14 -30.77 -12.90
N GLU A 43 12.32 -29.82 -13.35
CA GLU A 43 11.17 -30.08 -14.21
C GLU A 43 11.28 -29.32 -15.53
N TRP A 44 10.46 -29.71 -16.50
CA TRP A 44 10.30 -29.02 -17.76
C TRP A 44 9.23 -27.94 -17.63
N ILE A 45 9.58 -26.72 -18.01
CA ILE A 45 8.72 -25.55 -17.93
C ILE A 45 8.57 -24.99 -19.35
N LEU A 46 7.37 -24.53 -19.68
CA LEU A 46 7.07 -23.87 -20.93
C LEU A 46 7.04 -22.36 -20.70
N LYS A 47 7.88 -21.62 -21.44
CA LYS A 47 7.87 -20.15 -21.46
C LYS A 47 7.24 -19.69 -22.77
N THR A 48 6.21 -18.87 -22.69
CA THR A 48 5.47 -18.39 -23.86
C THR A 48 5.87 -16.97 -24.24
N ASP A 49 5.78 -16.66 -25.52
CA ASP A 49 5.83 -15.30 -26.06
C ASP A 49 4.40 -14.89 -26.44
N GLY A 50 3.81 -14.02 -25.63
CA GLY A 50 2.37 -13.71 -25.63
C GLY A 50 1.64 -14.32 -24.42
N THR A 51 0.45 -13.79 -24.17
CA THR A 51 -0.34 -14.04 -22.95
C THR A 51 -1.77 -14.48 -23.30
N ALA A 52 -2.24 -15.54 -22.64
CA ALA A 52 -3.58 -16.10 -22.79
C ALA A 52 -3.93 -16.99 -21.58
N LEU A 53 -3.69 -16.49 -20.36
CA LEU A 53 -3.78 -17.19 -19.09
C LEU A 53 -5.08 -17.96 -18.92
N LYS A 54 -6.24 -17.35 -19.23
CA LYS A 54 -7.55 -18.00 -19.08
C LYS A 54 -7.67 -19.29 -19.92
N LYS A 55 -7.21 -19.24 -21.17
CA LYS A 55 -7.23 -20.39 -22.09
C LYS A 55 -6.18 -21.44 -21.68
N VAL A 56 -4.99 -21.00 -21.27
CA VAL A 56 -3.89 -21.87 -20.82
C VAL A 56 -4.29 -22.66 -19.56
N LEU A 57 -4.87 -22.00 -18.56
CA LEU A 57 -5.33 -22.65 -17.33
C LEU A 57 -6.41 -23.71 -17.57
N SER A 58 -7.18 -23.58 -18.65
CA SER A 58 -8.25 -24.53 -19.04
C SER A 58 -7.71 -25.74 -19.83
N THR A 59 -6.42 -25.75 -20.17
CA THR A 59 -5.83 -26.78 -21.01
C THR A 59 -5.48 -28.03 -20.18
N LYS A 60 -5.74 -29.22 -20.73
CA LYS A 60 -5.41 -30.49 -20.07
C LYS A 60 -3.89 -30.61 -19.88
N ASN A 61 -3.47 -31.20 -18.76
CA ASN A 61 -2.06 -31.41 -18.38
C ASN A 61 -1.27 -30.13 -18.06
N VAL A 62 -1.92 -28.98 -17.87
CA VAL A 62 -1.30 -27.76 -17.35
C VAL A 62 -1.59 -27.66 -15.84
N ASP A 63 -0.59 -27.31 -15.05
CA ASP A 63 -0.75 -27.09 -13.61
C ASP A 63 -1.33 -25.69 -13.33
N SER A 64 -2.62 -25.63 -13.02
CA SER A 64 -3.33 -24.38 -12.77
C SER A 64 -2.87 -23.63 -11.53
N HIS A 65 -2.23 -24.29 -10.55
CA HIS A 65 -1.81 -23.66 -9.30
C HIS A 65 -0.47 -22.93 -9.41
N ARG A 66 0.40 -23.39 -10.31
CA ARG A 66 1.77 -22.87 -10.47
C ARG A 66 1.97 -22.05 -11.74
N THR A 67 0.98 -22.04 -12.65
CA THR A 67 1.02 -21.23 -13.86
C THR A 67 1.01 -19.74 -13.52
N TYR A 68 1.87 -18.97 -14.18
CA TYR A 68 2.10 -17.55 -13.92
C TYR A 68 2.20 -16.77 -15.24
N THR A 69 1.81 -15.50 -15.22
CA THR A 69 1.96 -14.54 -16.32
C THR A 69 2.57 -13.26 -15.77
N ASN A 70 3.30 -12.52 -16.60
CA ASN A 70 3.86 -11.22 -16.25
C ASN A 70 2.87 -10.06 -16.54
N ASP A 71 1.75 -10.33 -17.19
CA ASP A 71 0.72 -9.33 -17.45
C ASP A 71 -0.24 -9.19 -16.25
N VAL A 72 -0.05 -8.11 -15.49
CA VAL A 72 -0.84 -7.82 -14.29
C VAL A 72 -2.32 -7.54 -14.60
N VAL A 73 -2.63 -6.99 -15.78
CA VAL A 73 -4.02 -6.71 -16.17
C VAL A 73 -4.75 -8.03 -16.44
N GLU A 74 -4.10 -8.97 -17.10
CA GLU A 74 -4.66 -10.30 -17.32
C GLU A 74 -4.88 -11.06 -16.00
N ILE A 75 -3.96 -10.94 -15.04
CA ILE A 75 -4.13 -11.52 -13.69
C ILE A 75 -5.35 -10.94 -12.99
N PHE A 76 -5.58 -9.63 -13.10
CA PHE A 76 -6.75 -8.98 -12.52
C PHE A 76 -8.04 -9.58 -13.04
N ASP A 77 -8.14 -9.78 -14.36
CA ASP A 77 -9.35 -10.28 -15.00
C ASP A 77 -9.61 -11.77 -14.73
N VAL A 78 -8.56 -12.57 -14.54
CA VAL A 78 -8.67 -14.04 -14.38
C VAL A 78 -8.66 -14.49 -12.92
N LEU A 79 -7.80 -13.91 -12.09
CA LEU A 79 -7.54 -14.36 -10.71
C LEU A 79 -7.99 -13.34 -9.64
N GLY A 80 -8.18 -12.07 -10.01
CA GLY A 80 -8.67 -11.01 -9.12
C GLY A 80 -7.58 -10.19 -8.41
N ILE A 81 -8.02 -9.26 -7.55
CA ILE A 81 -7.18 -8.18 -7.00
C ILE A 81 -6.10 -8.65 -6.02
N GLU A 82 -6.36 -9.68 -5.20
CA GLU A 82 -5.34 -10.22 -4.27
C GLU A 82 -4.22 -10.96 -5.01
N ALA A 83 -4.54 -11.63 -6.12
CA ALA A 83 -3.53 -12.23 -6.99
C ALA A 83 -2.65 -11.16 -7.63
N VAL A 84 -3.26 -10.04 -8.04
CA VAL A 84 -2.54 -8.86 -8.56
C VAL A 84 -1.60 -8.27 -7.52
N ARG A 85 -2.05 -8.08 -6.27
CA ARG A 85 -1.21 -7.59 -5.18
C ARG A 85 0.07 -8.43 -5.05
N LYS A 86 -0.05 -9.75 -5.05
CA LYS A 86 1.11 -10.64 -4.96
C LYS A 86 1.95 -10.67 -6.24
N ALA A 87 1.32 -10.55 -7.41
CA ALA A 87 2.03 -10.50 -8.69
C ALA A 87 2.92 -9.24 -8.78
N ILE A 88 2.38 -8.07 -8.43
CA ILE A 88 3.15 -6.81 -8.42
C ILE A 88 4.32 -6.90 -7.44
N GLU A 89 4.09 -7.45 -6.25
CA GLU A 89 5.16 -7.65 -5.25
C GLU A 89 6.29 -8.53 -5.81
N ARG A 90 5.94 -9.62 -6.52
CA ARG A 90 6.92 -10.52 -7.15
C ARG A 90 7.68 -9.84 -8.29
N GLU A 91 6.99 -9.14 -9.18
CA GLU A 91 7.61 -8.44 -10.31
C GLU A 91 8.54 -7.31 -9.86
N MET A 92 8.09 -6.49 -8.90
CA MET A 92 8.94 -5.43 -8.35
C MET A 92 10.17 -5.99 -7.66
N ASN A 93 10.00 -7.03 -6.84
CA ASN A 93 11.13 -7.67 -6.18
C ASN A 93 12.09 -8.31 -7.19
N TYR A 94 11.58 -8.92 -8.27
CA TYR A 94 12.40 -9.48 -9.35
C TYR A 94 13.26 -8.41 -10.02
N VAL A 95 12.68 -7.26 -10.39
CA VAL A 95 13.42 -6.16 -11.03
C VAL A 95 14.46 -5.55 -10.09
N ILE A 96 14.12 -5.34 -8.82
CA ILE A 96 15.03 -4.72 -7.84
C ILE A 96 16.18 -5.66 -7.45
N SER A 97 15.88 -6.94 -7.27
CA SER A 97 16.88 -7.96 -6.91
C SER A 97 17.81 -8.31 -8.07
N PHE A 98 17.38 -8.09 -9.32
CA PHE A 98 18.23 -8.27 -10.50
C PHE A 98 19.50 -7.40 -10.43
N ASP A 99 19.39 -6.17 -9.93
CA ASP A 99 20.52 -5.26 -9.72
C ASP A 99 21.32 -5.56 -8.43
N GLY A 100 20.94 -6.62 -7.69
CA GLY A 100 21.55 -7.00 -6.41
C GLY A 100 21.18 -6.07 -5.24
N THR A 101 20.27 -5.11 -5.46
CA THR A 101 19.80 -4.21 -4.41
C THR A 101 18.75 -4.88 -3.53
N TYR A 102 18.80 -4.61 -2.23
CA TYR A 102 17.84 -5.14 -1.26
C TYR A 102 16.92 -4.04 -0.76
N ILE A 103 15.61 -4.32 -0.79
CA ILE A 103 14.57 -3.48 -0.19
C ILE A 103 13.81 -4.32 0.83
N ASN A 104 13.57 -3.75 2.01
CA ASN A 104 12.78 -4.41 3.03
C ASN A 104 11.34 -4.64 2.52
N TYR A 105 10.82 -5.85 2.74
CA TYR A 105 9.46 -6.27 2.37
C TYR A 105 8.39 -5.25 2.74
N ARG A 106 8.51 -4.58 3.90
CA ARG A 106 7.51 -3.60 4.37
C ARG A 106 7.29 -2.44 3.40
N HIS A 107 8.32 -2.01 2.66
CA HIS A 107 8.19 -0.92 1.69
C HIS A 107 7.45 -1.37 0.43
N LEU A 108 7.80 -2.55 -0.08
CA LEU A 108 7.16 -3.14 -1.26
C LEU A 108 5.70 -3.51 -0.96
N ALA A 109 5.43 -4.11 0.21
CA ALA A 109 4.09 -4.46 0.64
C ALA A 109 3.20 -3.22 0.72
N LEU A 110 3.67 -2.14 1.37
CA LEU A 110 2.90 -0.90 1.48
C LEU A 110 2.58 -0.29 0.10
N LEU A 111 3.54 -0.33 -0.83
CA LEU A 111 3.32 0.14 -2.19
C LEU A 111 2.25 -0.68 -2.93
N CYS A 112 2.34 -2.02 -2.85
CA CYS A 112 1.38 -2.93 -3.46
C CYS A 112 -0.01 -2.75 -2.86
N ASP A 113 -0.09 -2.57 -1.54
CA ASP A 113 -1.34 -2.31 -0.82
C ASP A 113 -1.98 -1.01 -1.31
N VAL A 114 -1.22 0.09 -1.39
CA VAL A 114 -1.73 1.38 -1.91
C VAL A 114 -2.27 1.22 -3.34
N MET A 115 -1.61 0.44 -4.19
CA MET A 115 -2.07 0.19 -5.57
C MET A 115 -3.33 -0.68 -5.67
N THR A 116 -3.63 -1.50 -4.65
CA THR A 116 -4.69 -2.52 -4.67
C THR A 116 -5.80 -2.32 -3.64
N THR A 117 -5.71 -1.27 -2.81
CA THR A 117 -6.72 -0.94 -1.78
C THR A 117 -8.11 -0.62 -2.34
N LYS A 118 -8.21 -0.19 -3.60
CA LYS A 118 -9.49 0.11 -4.26
C LYS A 118 -9.94 -1.08 -5.10
N GLU A 119 -11.21 -1.07 -5.49
CA GLU A 119 -11.85 -2.12 -6.29
C GLU A 119 -11.19 -2.37 -7.65
N HIS A 120 -10.37 -1.43 -8.14
CA HIS A 120 -9.62 -1.54 -9.38
C HIS A 120 -8.13 -1.31 -9.14
N LEU A 121 -7.29 -1.91 -9.98
CA LEU A 121 -5.86 -1.64 -9.98
C LEU A 121 -5.61 -0.14 -10.19
N MET A 122 -4.93 0.49 -9.24
CA MET A 122 -4.62 1.91 -9.31
C MET A 122 -3.18 2.12 -9.80
N PRO A 123 -2.99 2.60 -11.05
CA PRO A 123 -1.66 2.94 -11.52
C PRO A 123 -1.17 4.22 -10.84
N LEU A 124 0.08 4.23 -10.35
CA LEU A 124 0.71 5.40 -9.76
C LEU A 124 1.14 6.39 -10.84
N LYS A 125 0.18 7.16 -11.34
CA LYS A 125 0.38 8.22 -12.33
C LYS A 125 -0.28 9.50 -11.83
N ARG A 126 0.23 10.64 -12.28
CA ARG A 126 -0.31 11.99 -11.98
C ARG A 126 -1.83 12.08 -12.11
N ARG A 127 -2.39 11.60 -13.23
CA ARG A 127 -3.83 11.64 -13.48
C ARG A 127 -4.64 10.75 -12.52
N THR A 128 -4.04 9.70 -12.00
CA THR A 128 -4.72 8.77 -11.08
C THR A 128 -4.77 9.31 -9.65
N ILE A 129 -3.69 9.96 -9.19
CA ILE A 129 -3.62 10.55 -7.85
C ILE A 129 -4.69 11.65 -7.71
N ASN A 130 -4.86 12.48 -8.74
CA ASN A 130 -5.88 13.55 -8.72
C ASN A 130 -7.33 13.05 -8.75
N LYS A 131 -7.55 11.77 -9.10
CA LYS A 131 -8.88 11.14 -9.06
C LYS A 131 -9.18 10.49 -7.72
N GLN A 132 -8.21 10.45 -6.79
CA GLN A 132 -8.49 9.98 -5.45
C GLN A 132 -9.28 11.05 -4.67
N ASP A 133 -10.02 10.58 -3.68
CA ASP A 133 -10.76 11.44 -2.75
C ASP A 133 -9.79 12.09 -1.76
N ILE A 134 -9.04 13.05 -2.28
CA ILE A 134 -8.01 13.82 -1.60
C ILE A 134 -8.47 15.29 -1.62
N GLY A 135 -8.20 16.02 -0.52
CA GLY A 135 -8.53 17.45 -0.41
C GLY A 135 -8.03 18.25 -1.61
N PRO A 136 -8.80 19.27 -2.06
CA PRO A 136 -8.43 20.08 -3.22
C PRO A 136 -7.04 20.71 -3.06
N ILE A 137 -6.66 21.16 -1.86
CA ILE A 137 -5.34 21.76 -1.63
C ILE A 137 -4.22 20.74 -1.85
N MET A 138 -4.39 19.51 -1.40
CA MET A 138 -3.42 18.44 -1.64
C MET A 138 -3.40 18.00 -3.12
N ARG A 139 -4.53 17.98 -3.82
CA ARG A 139 -4.52 17.75 -5.29
C ARG A 139 -3.73 18.83 -6.03
N CYS A 140 -3.84 20.09 -5.59
CA CYS A 140 -3.14 21.21 -6.17
C CYS A 140 -1.61 21.13 -6.01
N SER A 141 -1.12 20.40 -5.01
CA SER A 141 0.31 20.22 -4.77
C SER A 141 0.98 19.30 -5.80
N PHE A 142 0.21 18.44 -6.49
CA PHE A 142 0.74 17.47 -7.44
C PHE A 142 0.54 17.92 -8.89
N GLU A 143 1.51 18.68 -9.41
CA GLU A 143 1.70 19.09 -10.81
C GLU A 143 0.56 19.89 -11.50
N LYS A 144 -0.70 19.87 -11.05
CA LYS A 144 -1.87 20.58 -11.66
C LYS A 144 -2.55 21.55 -10.69
N THR A 145 -1.84 22.59 -10.27
CA THR A 145 -2.39 23.54 -9.28
C THR A 145 -3.59 24.32 -9.81
N VAL A 146 -3.48 24.97 -10.97
CA VAL A 146 -4.54 25.85 -11.50
C VAL A 146 -5.79 25.07 -11.91
N ASP A 147 -5.61 23.98 -12.68
CA ASP A 147 -6.73 23.13 -13.10
C ASP A 147 -7.53 22.60 -11.89
N ALA A 148 -6.82 22.11 -10.86
CA ALA A 148 -7.46 21.53 -9.68
C ALA A 148 -8.20 22.59 -8.86
N LEU A 149 -7.69 23.82 -8.74
CA LEU A 149 -8.39 24.91 -8.06
C LEU A 149 -9.65 25.34 -8.81
N ILE A 150 -9.59 25.42 -10.14
CA ILE A 150 -10.76 25.79 -10.96
C ILE A 150 -11.84 24.72 -10.84
N GLU A 151 -11.46 23.44 -10.92
CA GLU A 151 -12.38 22.31 -10.78
C GLU A 151 -13.00 22.26 -9.37
N ALA A 152 -12.19 22.48 -8.34
CA ALA A 152 -12.67 22.55 -6.95
C ALA A 152 -13.63 23.73 -6.74
N ALA A 153 -13.30 24.91 -7.29
CA ALA A 153 -14.15 26.09 -7.20
C ALA A 153 -15.46 25.92 -7.96
N SER A 154 -15.45 25.27 -9.14
CA SER A 154 -16.67 25.02 -9.91
C SER A 154 -17.62 24.04 -9.22
N HIS A 155 -17.09 23.07 -8.47
CA HIS A 155 -17.89 22.09 -7.74
C HIS A 155 -18.14 22.47 -6.27
N SER A 156 -17.67 23.64 -5.82
CA SER A 156 -17.74 24.08 -4.42
C SER A 156 -17.20 23.03 -3.45
N GLU A 157 -16.07 22.40 -3.80
CA GLU A 157 -15.44 21.38 -2.97
C GLU A 157 -14.93 21.98 -1.65
N TYR A 158 -15.10 21.23 -0.56
CA TYR A 158 -14.66 21.62 0.77
C TYR A 158 -13.41 20.83 1.18
N ASP A 159 -12.39 21.52 1.69
CA ASP A 159 -11.19 20.88 2.23
C ASP A 159 -11.29 20.69 3.76
N SER A 160 -11.05 19.46 4.21
CA SER A 160 -11.11 19.12 5.64
C SER A 160 -9.77 19.32 6.38
N LEU A 161 -8.70 19.73 5.68
CA LEU A 161 -7.38 20.05 6.26
C LEU A 161 -6.79 18.91 7.12
N LYS A 162 -7.06 17.67 6.74
CA LYS A 162 -6.61 16.47 7.47
C LYS A 162 -5.23 16.00 7.01
N GLY A 163 -4.89 16.24 5.75
CA GLY A 163 -3.64 15.90 5.12
C GLY A 163 -2.47 16.72 5.65
N VAL A 164 -1.26 16.23 5.36
CA VAL A 164 -0.01 16.84 5.83
C VAL A 164 0.26 18.15 5.09
N TYR A 165 0.07 18.16 3.77
CA TYR A 165 0.39 19.30 2.92
C TYR A 165 -0.51 20.52 3.23
N GLU A 166 -1.80 20.29 3.40
CA GLU A 166 -2.79 21.34 3.73
C GLU A 166 -2.39 22.12 4.99
N LYS A 167 -1.94 21.42 6.03
CA LYS A 167 -1.54 22.05 7.29
C LYS A 167 -0.22 22.80 7.19
N ILE A 168 0.73 22.26 6.43
CA ILE A 168 2.00 22.94 6.15
C ILE A 168 1.72 24.27 5.43
N LEU A 169 0.82 24.26 4.44
CA LEU A 169 0.46 25.47 3.68
C LEU A 169 -0.17 26.55 4.58
N LEU A 170 -0.98 26.15 5.57
CA LEU A 170 -1.60 27.06 6.53
C LEU A 170 -0.72 27.43 7.72
N GLY A 171 0.51 26.90 7.81
CA GLY A 171 1.41 27.11 8.95
C GLY A 171 0.92 26.46 10.25
N GLN A 172 0.07 25.44 10.16
CA GLN A 172 -0.44 24.67 11.30
C GLN A 172 0.37 23.39 11.53
N LEU A 173 0.37 22.87 12.76
CA LEU A 173 1.04 21.61 13.08
C LEU A 173 0.37 20.42 12.37
N ALA A 174 1.15 19.68 11.58
CA ALA A 174 0.73 18.45 10.91
C ALA A 174 0.39 17.34 11.94
N LYS A 175 -0.72 16.61 11.72
CA LYS A 175 -1.12 15.47 12.59
C LYS A 175 -0.35 14.20 12.22
N ILE A 176 0.98 14.25 12.35
CA ILE A 176 1.89 13.12 12.10
C ILE A 176 2.96 13.06 13.18
N GLY A 177 3.47 11.86 13.47
CA GLY A 177 4.54 11.66 14.46
C GLY A 177 4.17 12.24 15.83
N THR A 178 4.95 13.22 16.30
CA THR A 178 4.74 13.93 17.57
C THR A 178 3.50 14.82 17.60
N GLY A 179 3.02 15.28 16.44
CA GLY A 179 1.79 16.06 16.33
C GLY A 179 0.51 15.21 16.22
N SER A 180 0.62 13.88 16.35
CA SER A 180 -0.54 12.97 16.29
C SER A 180 -1.44 13.01 17.52
N PHE A 181 -0.96 13.60 18.62
CA PHE A 181 -1.70 13.75 19.86
C PHE A 181 -1.59 15.18 20.38
N ASP A 182 -2.62 15.61 21.11
CA ASP A 182 -2.62 16.89 21.80
C ASP A 182 -2.17 16.69 23.25
N LEU A 183 -1.47 17.69 23.78
CA LEU A 183 -1.05 17.71 25.18
C LEU A 183 -2.04 18.56 25.98
N LEU A 184 -2.59 17.96 27.02
CA LEU A 184 -3.45 18.65 27.99
C LEU A 184 -2.71 18.73 29.32
N LEU A 185 -2.79 19.89 29.97
CA LEU A 185 -2.23 20.06 31.30
C LEU A 185 -3.13 19.38 32.33
N ASP A 186 -2.57 18.41 33.05
CA ASP A 186 -3.23 17.82 34.22
C ASP A 186 -3.12 18.78 35.42
N VAL A 187 -4.18 19.57 35.62
CA VAL A 187 -4.26 20.57 36.70
C VAL A 187 -4.14 19.93 38.08
N LYS A 188 -4.66 18.70 38.29
CA LYS A 188 -4.63 18.05 39.60
C LYS A 188 -3.20 17.69 40.00
N LYS A 189 -2.45 17.10 39.06
CA LYS A 189 -1.02 16.78 39.26
C LYS A 189 -0.17 18.05 39.40
N HIS A 190 -0.51 19.10 38.66
CA HIS A 190 0.16 20.39 38.77
C HIS A 190 -0.04 21.02 40.16
N SER A 191 -1.27 21.05 40.70
CA SER A 191 -1.52 21.58 42.05
C SER A 191 -0.80 20.78 43.14
N SER A 192 -0.70 19.45 43.02
CA SER A 192 0.08 18.64 43.96
C SER A 192 1.59 18.88 43.87
N SER A 193 2.14 19.12 42.67
CA SER A 193 3.57 19.39 42.51
C SER A 193 3.96 20.80 42.93
N VAL A 194 3.08 21.80 42.78
CA VAL A 194 3.27 23.15 43.33
C VAL A 194 3.30 23.12 44.86
N LYS A 195 2.39 22.39 45.52
CA LYS A 195 2.39 22.23 46.98
C LYS A 195 3.61 21.48 47.52
N LEU A 196 4.11 20.49 46.77
CA LEU A 196 5.38 19.80 47.09
C LEU A 196 6.59 20.74 46.98
N ARG A 197 6.55 21.73 46.07
CA ARG A 197 7.57 22.78 45.99
C ARG A 197 7.47 23.75 47.16
N GLU A 198 6.28 24.24 47.52
CA GLU A 198 6.13 25.15 48.68
C GLU A 198 6.64 24.54 50.00
N ASN A 199 6.53 23.22 50.18
CA ASN A 199 7.07 22.54 51.36
C ASN A 199 8.60 22.31 51.32
N ASN A 200 9.22 22.37 50.14
CA ASN A 200 10.66 22.16 49.95
C ASN A 200 11.43 23.45 49.64
N ASP A 201 10.73 24.50 49.19
CA ASP A 201 11.25 25.77 48.71
C ASP A 201 10.92 26.92 49.68
N GLU A 202 11.43 26.86 50.92
CA GLU A 202 11.86 28.10 51.61
C GLU A 202 13.10 28.72 50.93
N LYS A 203 13.59 28.13 49.82
CA LYS A 203 14.75 28.60 49.03
C LYS A 203 14.58 28.47 47.51
N ALA A 204 13.53 29.01 46.89
CA ALA A 204 13.61 29.38 45.46
C ALA A 204 12.50 30.36 45.04
N SER A 205 12.90 31.59 44.71
CA SER A 205 12.01 32.66 44.28
C SER A 205 11.44 32.45 42.86
N SER A 206 10.11 32.47 42.79
CA SER A 206 9.22 33.05 41.77
C SER A 206 9.69 33.15 40.31
N SER A 207 9.03 32.37 39.43
CA SER A 207 8.36 32.89 38.22
C SER A 207 7.68 31.75 37.46
N SER A 208 6.35 31.65 37.56
CA SER A 208 5.55 30.81 36.65
C SER A 208 4.91 31.71 35.59
N PRO A 209 4.94 31.34 34.30
CA PRO A 209 4.32 32.15 33.26
C PRO A 209 2.80 32.11 33.39
N ILE A 210 2.17 33.26 33.21
CA ILE A 210 0.71 33.41 33.18
C ILE A 210 0.19 32.77 31.89
N ILE A 211 -0.49 31.64 32.00
CA ILE A 211 -1.17 31.01 30.86
C ILE A 211 -2.63 31.46 30.87
N SER A 212 -3.00 32.22 29.83
CA SER A 212 -4.38 32.56 29.49
C SER A 212 -5.18 31.28 29.23
N THR A 213 -6.19 31.03 30.05
CA THR A 213 -7.16 29.96 29.84
C THR A 213 -8.12 30.36 28.72
N TYR A 214 -7.83 29.95 27.49
CA TYR A 214 -8.84 29.93 26.44
C TYR A 214 -9.75 28.71 26.63
N SER A 215 -11.02 28.97 26.96
CA SER A 215 -12.09 27.99 26.94
C SER A 215 -12.46 27.65 25.49
N ILE A 216 -12.09 26.45 25.04
CA ILE A 216 -12.54 25.91 23.75
C ILE A 216 -13.81 25.06 24.00
N PRO A 217 -14.91 25.28 23.25
CA PRO A 217 -16.13 24.51 23.40
C PRO A 217 -15.92 23.04 22.99
N SER A 218 -16.55 22.15 23.75
CA SER A 218 -16.57 20.70 23.55
C SER A 218 -17.05 20.32 22.14
N SER A 219 -16.17 19.68 21.36
CA SER A 219 -16.58 18.91 20.18
C SER A 219 -16.82 17.44 20.58
N PRO A 220 -17.80 16.75 19.96
CA PRO A 220 -18.25 15.44 20.41
C PRO A 220 -17.20 14.35 20.15
N SER A 221 -17.09 13.48 21.14
CA SER A 221 -16.31 12.25 21.21
C SER A 221 -16.42 11.38 19.96
N TYR A 222 -15.28 11.08 19.31
CA TYR A 222 -15.20 9.94 18.40
C TYR A 222 -15.01 8.66 19.21
N CYS A 223 -15.96 7.75 19.02
CA CYS A 223 -16.05 6.40 19.55
C CYS A 223 -14.77 5.59 19.28
N SER A 224 -14.15 5.06 20.34
CA SER A 224 -13.13 4.02 20.23
C SER A 224 -13.81 2.68 19.96
N THR A 225 -13.77 2.21 18.71
CA THR A 225 -14.23 0.86 18.37
C THR A 225 -13.18 -0.16 18.82
N THR A 226 -13.47 -0.90 19.88
CA THR A 226 -12.70 -2.09 20.29
C THR A 226 -13.47 -3.34 19.84
N THR A 227 -12.90 -4.13 18.94
CA THR A 227 -13.45 -5.44 18.55
C THR A 227 -12.63 -6.53 19.22
N LEU A 228 -13.27 -7.29 20.12
CA LEU A 228 -12.76 -8.55 20.67
C LEU A 228 -13.37 -9.71 19.87
N ALA A 229 -12.55 -10.61 19.35
CA ALA A 229 -13.00 -11.86 18.73
C ALA A 229 -12.78 -13.01 19.72
N HIS A 230 -13.84 -13.76 20.00
CA HIS A 230 -13.76 -15.05 20.72
C HIS A 230 -13.62 -16.19 19.72
N VAL A 231 -12.69 -17.09 20.01
CA VAL A 231 -12.42 -18.34 19.30
C VAL A 231 -13.48 -19.38 19.67
N ALA A 232 -13.94 -20.13 18.67
CA ALA A 232 -14.45 -21.49 18.83
C ALA A 232 -13.65 -22.40 17.89
#